data_AF-A0AAU5VD38-F1
#
_entry.id   AF-A0AAU5VD38-F1
#
_cell.length_a   1.000
_cell.length_b   1.000
_cell.length_c   1.000
_cell.angle_alpha   90.00
_cell.angle_beta   90.00
_cell.angle_gamma   90.00
#
_symmetry.space_group_name_H-M   'P 1'
#
loop_
_entity.id
_entity.type
_entity.pdbx_description
1 polymer ?
#
loop_
_entity_poly.entity_id
_entity_poly.type
_entity_poly.pdbx_seq_one_letter_code
_entity_poly.pdbx_strand_id
1 'polypeptide(L)'
;MSHSAGIRRGPGAVRRTVTASGAIAATAMAAVAVFASAGSSAAAAGHDTAHASTVSVQSARGTRVHVVNGTTTTLYRNYSSLSHGVWDDGTPPEAIDGGSQVVWGSHSSGVMTGTEGYARYSLGNAGEVSLHWDNPYVGSNSYSCTAPAGYSCARSGGSGDNAEVWFTISGSGRTAAADRGRRSASAARSTHVTLQNRTPNEMLRTSSSLVHGTWSENLLPPDHVYPMSNAIWQSESNGFMTGTEGTAVYNMLNVGTVSVSWNNPYAGSNGYSCSPPSGYTCRQDGGGGDNAAVTFTVLKR
;
A
#
# COMPACT_ATOMS: atom_id res chain seq x y z
N MET A 1 -51.09 59.33 -17.98
CA MET A 1 -50.06 60.28 -18.46
C MET A 1 -48.71 59.56 -18.42
N SER A 2 -48.31 59.00 -19.57
CA SER A 2 -47.03 59.23 -20.29
C SER A 2 -45.80 58.58 -19.63
N HIS A 3 -45.40 57.37 -20.07
CA HIS A 3 -44.39 57.09 -21.10
C HIS A 3 -42.95 57.48 -20.71
N SER A 4 -42.06 56.49 -20.54
CA SER A 4 -41.04 56.19 -21.57
C SER A 4 -40.11 55.04 -21.18
N ALA A 5 -39.90 54.16 -22.15
CA ALA A 5 -38.92 53.09 -22.18
C ALA A 5 -37.57 53.59 -22.73
N GLY A 6 -36.48 52.89 -22.43
CA GLY A 6 -35.17 53.06 -23.06
C GLY A 6 -34.44 51.71 -23.20
N ILE A 7 -34.27 51.28 -24.45
CA ILE A 7 -33.59 50.05 -24.93
C ILE A 7 -32.18 50.41 -25.43
N ARG A 8 -31.19 49.49 -25.31
CA ARG A 8 -30.18 49.04 -26.34
C ARG A 8 -29.05 48.22 -25.66
N ARG A 9 -28.91 46.90 -25.94
CA ARG A 9 -28.07 46.18 -26.95
C ARG A 9 -26.53 46.30 -26.73
N GLY A 10 -25.87 45.14 -26.50
CA GLY A 10 -24.41 44.93 -26.31
C GLY A 10 -23.58 44.97 -27.61
N PRO A 11 -22.57 44.11 -27.89
CA PRO A 11 -21.76 43.17 -27.07
C PRO A 11 -20.24 43.46 -27.14
N GLY A 12 -19.40 42.76 -26.36
CA GLY A 12 -17.94 42.88 -26.45
C GLY A 12 -17.19 41.64 -25.96
N ALA A 13 -17.12 40.62 -26.83
CA ALA A 13 -16.24 39.47 -26.64
C ALA A 13 -14.82 39.83 -27.11
N VAL A 14 -13.82 39.66 -26.24
CA VAL A 14 -12.40 39.72 -26.63
C VAL A 14 -11.82 38.31 -26.53
N ARG A 15 -11.75 37.64 -27.69
CA ARG A 15 -10.88 36.49 -27.92
C ARG A 15 -9.44 37.01 -28.02
N ARG A 16 -8.56 36.54 -27.14
CA ARG A 16 -7.11 36.57 -27.36
C ARG A 16 -6.63 35.16 -27.70
N THR A 17 -6.42 34.93 -28.99
CA THR A 17 -5.55 33.89 -29.52
C THR A 17 -4.10 34.38 -29.41
N VAL A 18 -3.26 33.66 -28.68
CA VAL A 18 -1.80 33.73 -28.83
C VAL A 18 -1.34 32.34 -29.25
N THR A 19 -1.13 32.20 -30.55
CA THR A 19 -0.27 31.19 -31.14
C THR A 19 1.17 31.68 -31.06
N ALA A 20 2.07 30.90 -30.47
CA ALA A 20 3.48 30.96 -30.80
C ALA A 20 4.14 29.61 -30.54
N SER A 21 4.51 28.98 -31.64
CA SER A 21 5.38 27.82 -31.80
C SER A 21 6.73 28.04 -31.11
N GLY A 22 7.30 26.98 -30.54
CA GLY A 22 8.63 27.03 -29.93
C GLY A 22 9.24 25.64 -29.72
N ALA A 23 9.86 25.15 -30.79
CA ALA A 23 11.01 24.24 -30.87
C ALA A 23 11.23 23.13 -29.82
N ILE A 24 11.34 21.93 -30.37
CA ILE A 24 11.96 20.71 -29.85
C ILE A 24 13.41 21.00 -29.41
N ALA A 25 13.76 20.60 -28.19
CA ALA A 25 15.15 20.39 -27.78
C ALA A 25 15.26 18.99 -27.16
N ALA A 26 15.58 18.02 -28.01
CA ALA A 26 16.02 16.70 -27.59
C ALA A 26 17.51 16.80 -27.25
N THR A 27 17.85 16.87 -25.97
CA THR A 27 19.23 16.70 -25.51
C THR A 27 19.55 15.22 -25.40
N ALA A 28 20.26 14.71 -26.40
CA ALA A 28 21.02 13.47 -26.32
C ALA A 28 22.17 13.65 -25.31
N MET A 29 22.26 12.78 -24.31
CA MET A 29 23.50 12.58 -23.57
C MET A 29 24.25 11.41 -24.18
N ALA A 30 25.46 11.73 -24.64
CA ALA A 30 26.39 10.84 -25.31
C ALA A 30 27.01 9.83 -24.34
N ALA A 31 27.23 8.62 -24.86
CA ALA A 31 28.11 7.62 -24.30
C ALA A 31 29.56 8.14 -24.27
N VAL A 32 30.28 7.88 -23.18
CA VAL A 32 31.74 8.00 -23.12
C VAL A 32 32.34 6.68 -22.67
N ALA A 33 33.42 6.35 -23.36
CA ALA A 33 34.06 5.06 -23.48
C ALA A 33 34.82 4.59 -22.23
N VAL A 34 34.89 3.26 -22.18
CA VAL A 34 35.91 2.38 -21.62
C VAL A 34 37.30 3.02 -21.48
N PHE A 35 37.84 3.01 -20.25
CA PHE A 35 39.28 2.95 -20.02
C PHE A 35 39.61 1.64 -19.31
N ALA A 36 40.22 0.73 -20.06
CA ALA A 36 40.98 -0.38 -19.53
C ALA A 36 42.36 0.13 -19.11
N SER A 37 42.77 -0.13 -17.88
CA SER A 37 44.18 -0.08 -17.47
C SER A 37 44.63 -1.49 -17.14
N ALA A 38 45.51 -2.01 -17.98
CA ALA A 38 46.22 -3.25 -17.78
C ALA A 38 47.32 -3.10 -16.73
N GLY A 39 47.51 -4.16 -15.94
CA GLY A 39 48.84 -4.69 -15.58
C GLY A 39 49.52 -4.12 -14.35
N SER A 40 49.60 -4.93 -13.30
CA SER A 40 50.90 -5.32 -12.71
C SER A 40 50.71 -6.60 -11.89
N SER A 41 51.36 -7.66 -12.37
CA SER A 41 51.44 -8.98 -11.76
C SER A 41 52.50 -8.98 -10.66
N ALA A 42 52.20 -9.56 -9.51
CA ALA A 42 53.22 -10.09 -8.60
C ALA A 42 52.72 -11.44 -8.07
N ALA A 43 53.36 -12.50 -8.53
CA ALA A 43 53.20 -13.85 -8.02
C ALA A 43 53.99 -13.98 -6.70
N ALA A 44 53.34 -14.53 -5.67
CA ALA A 44 54.02 -15.21 -4.58
C ALA A 44 53.18 -16.43 -4.21
N ALA A 45 53.80 -17.60 -4.32
CA ALA A 45 53.20 -18.91 -4.09
C ALA A 45 53.14 -19.26 -2.61
N GLY A 46 52.08 -20.00 -2.24
CA GLY A 46 52.12 -21.05 -1.23
C GLY A 46 51.70 -20.68 0.19
N HIS A 47 50.45 -20.98 0.55
CA HIS A 47 50.18 -22.10 1.46
C HIS A 47 48.69 -22.45 1.48
N ASP A 48 48.42 -23.76 1.39
CA ASP A 48 47.14 -24.41 1.57
C ASP A 48 46.32 -23.85 2.74
N THR A 49 45.08 -23.47 2.44
CA THR A 49 43.90 -23.98 3.15
C THR A 49 42.70 -23.74 2.24
N ALA A 50 42.25 -24.82 1.60
CA ALA A 50 41.00 -24.83 0.85
C ALA A 50 39.86 -24.46 1.79
N HIS A 51 39.46 -23.18 1.78
CA HIS A 51 38.15 -22.79 2.27
C HIS A 51 37.15 -23.46 1.34
N ALA A 52 36.51 -24.51 1.88
CA ALA A 52 35.40 -25.20 1.27
C ALA A 52 34.48 -24.18 0.63
N SER A 53 34.32 -24.29 -0.69
CA SER A 53 33.25 -23.66 -1.43
C SER A 53 31.97 -23.95 -0.67
N THR A 54 31.44 -22.93 0.02
CA THR A 54 30.07 -22.95 0.48
C THR A 54 29.25 -23.13 -0.78
N VAL A 55 28.74 -24.35 -0.99
CA VAL A 55 27.67 -24.60 -1.95
C VAL A 55 26.55 -23.67 -1.52
N SER A 56 26.45 -22.51 -2.17
CA SER A 56 25.22 -21.75 -2.16
C SER A 56 24.20 -22.75 -2.70
N VAL A 57 23.32 -23.25 -1.85
CA VAL A 57 22.14 -23.95 -2.31
C VAL A 57 21.41 -22.91 -3.15
N GLN A 58 21.66 -22.92 -4.45
CA GLN A 58 20.86 -22.20 -5.43
C GLN A 58 19.44 -22.69 -5.16
N SER A 59 18.59 -21.80 -4.67
CA SER A 59 17.20 -22.15 -4.42
C SER A 59 16.61 -22.71 -5.71
N ALA A 60 15.90 -23.82 -5.62
CA ALA A 60 15.31 -24.45 -6.81
C ALA A 60 14.26 -23.54 -7.47
N ARG A 61 13.64 -22.64 -6.68
CA ARG A 61 12.64 -21.68 -7.10
C ARG A 61 12.86 -20.33 -6.41
N GLY A 62 12.89 -19.24 -7.17
CA GLY A 62 13.03 -17.87 -6.68
C GLY A 62 12.06 -16.92 -7.38
N THR A 63 11.60 -15.89 -6.67
CA THR A 63 10.83 -14.80 -7.27
C THR A 63 11.36 -13.46 -6.79
N ARG A 64 11.86 -12.63 -7.72
CA ARG A 64 12.14 -11.21 -7.51
C ARG A 64 10.90 -10.41 -7.92
N VAL A 65 10.35 -9.65 -7.00
CA VAL A 65 9.16 -8.82 -7.19
C VAL A 65 9.59 -7.37 -7.32
N HIS A 66 9.33 -6.78 -8.49
CA HIS A 66 9.53 -5.36 -8.75
C HIS A 66 8.18 -4.65 -8.68
N VAL A 67 8.12 -3.55 -7.92
CA VAL A 67 6.93 -2.71 -7.86
C VAL A 67 7.26 -1.30 -8.30
N VAL A 68 6.55 -0.83 -9.31
CA VAL A 68 6.59 0.54 -9.79
C VAL A 68 5.33 1.25 -9.32
N ASN A 69 5.49 2.22 -8.42
CA ASN A 69 4.40 3.11 -8.03
C ASN A 69 4.34 4.29 -9.01
N GLY A 70 3.66 4.11 -10.13
CA GLY A 70 3.41 5.16 -11.13
C GLY A 70 2.35 6.18 -10.71
N THR A 71 1.87 6.15 -9.47
CA THR A 71 0.93 7.14 -8.93
C THR A 71 1.69 8.31 -8.29
N THR A 72 0.97 9.35 -7.87
CA THR A 72 1.53 10.46 -7.08
C THR A 72 1.44 10.24 -5.57
N THR A 73 0.88 9.10 -5.13
CA THR A 73 0.57 8.82 -3.73
C THR A 73 1.51 7.74 -3.22
N THR A 74 2.18 7.97 -2.09
CA THR A 74 2.99 6.94 -1.43
C THR A 74 2.11 5.75 -1.04
N LEU A 75 2.55 4.55 -1.43
CA LEU A 75 1.95 3.29 -1.00
C LEU A 75 2.50 2.92 0.37
N TYR A 76 1.64 2.53 1.31
CA TYR A 76 2.05 2.05 2.64
C TYR A 76 1.69 0.57 2.82
N ARG A 77 2.65 -0.27 3.18
CA ARG A 77 2.46 -1.72 3.34
C ARG A 77 1.55 -2.00 4.53
N ASN A 78 0.39 -2.60 4.26
CA ASN A 78 -0.57 -3.06 5.28
C ASN A 78 -0.30 -4.51 5.69
N TYR A 79 0.18 -5.34 4.76
CA TYR A 79 0.33 -6.78 4.95
C TYR A 79 1.44 -7.34 4.06
N SER A 80 2.18 -8.31 4.57
CA SER A 80 3.05 -9.17 3.76
C SER A 80 3.25 -10.51 4.43
N SER A 81 3.23 -11.59 3.65
CA SER A 81 3.48 -12.94 4.14
C SER A 81 4.02 -13.84 3.03
N LEU A 82 4.61 -14.97 3.44
CA LEU A 82 4.90 -16.10 2.56
C LEU A 82 4.08 -17.29 3.04
N SER A 83 3.31 -17.89 2.13
CA SER A 83 2.74 -19.22 2.36
C SER A 83 3.85 -20.28 2.29
N HIS A 84 4.84 -20.07 1.42
CA HIS A 84 5.97 -20.95 1.19
C HIS A 84 7.26 -20.19 0.88
N GLY A 85 8.38 -20.76 1.31
CA GLY A 85 9.72 -20.21 1.09
C GLY A 85 10.17 -19.29 2.23
N VAL A 86 11.23 -18.55 1.97
CA VAL A 86 11.81 -17.54 2.86
C VAL A 86 12.10 -16.27 2.06
N TRP A 87 12.09 -15.14 2.74
CA TRP A 87 12.53 -13.87 2.14
C TRP A 87 14.02 -13.92 1.83
N ASP A 88 14.43 -13.21 0.79
CA ASP A 88 15.84 -12.99 0.45
C ASP A 88 16.45 -11.92 1.41
N ASP A 89 16.92 -10.81 0.85
CA ASP A 89 17.59 -9.71 1.53
C ASP A 89 16.63 -8.79 2.31
N GLY A 90 15.31 -9.02 2.20
CA GLY A 90 14.31 -8.19 2.86
C GLY A 90 12.87 -8.55 2.51
N THR A 91 11.94 -8.06 3.35
CA THR A 91 10.49 -8.12 3.12
C THR A 91 10.06 -6.99 2.17
N PRO A 92 8.85 -7.02 1.59
CA PRO A 92 8.33 -5.89 0.81
C PRO A 92 8.47 -4.59 1.61
N PRO A 93 8.98 -3.48 1.06
CA PRO A 93 9.27 -2.30 1.86
C PRO A 93 8.00 -1.66 2.43
N GLU A 94 8.13 -0.97 3.56
CA GLU A 94 7.02 -0.33 4.26
C GLU A 94 6.36 0.79 3.46
N ALA A 95 7.15 1.57 2.72
CA ALA A 95 6.68 2.66 1.90
C ALA A 95 7.26 2.57 0.49
N ILE A 96 6.46 2.94 -0.51
CA ILE A 96 6.89 3.09 -1.90
C ILE A 96 6.39 4.45 -2.37
N ASP A 97 7.27 5.42 -2.46
CA ASP A 97 6.92 6.79 -2.83
C ASP A 97 6.31 6.87 -4.24
N GLY A 98 5.46 7.87 -4.45
CA GLY A 98 4.90 8.14 -5.78
C GLY A 98 6.02 8.38 -6.80
N GLY A 99 5.92 7.76 -7.97
CA GLY A 99 6.93 7.78 -9.02
C GLY A 99 8.17 6.92 -8.75
N SER A 100 8.22 6.18 -7.65
CA SER A 100 9.37 5.35 -7.29
C SER A 100 9.21 3.87 -7.69
N GLN A 101 10.31 3.14 -7.61
CA GLN A 101 10.37 1.70 -7.81
C GLN A 101 11.13 1.04 -6.66
N VAL A 102 10.67 -0.14 -6.25
CA VAL A 102 11.33 -0.98 -5.26
C VAL A 102 11.43 -2.43 -5.75
N VAL A 103 12.29 -3.22 -5.11
CA VAL A 103 12.45 -4.65 -5.36
C VAL A 103 12.61 -5.40 -4.05
N TRP A 104 12.04 -6.60 -3.98
CA TRP A 104 12.33 -7.61 -2.95
C TRP A 104 12.30 -8.99 -3.59
N GLY A 105 12.64 -10.03 -2.83
CA GLY A 105 12.53 -11.39 -3.33
C GLY A 105 12.27 -12.42 -2.25
N SER A 106 11.82 -13.58 -2.69
CA SER A 106 11.66 -14.77 -1.88
C SER A 106 12.12 -16.00 -2.65
N HIS A 107 12.53 -17.03 -1.92
CA HIS A 107 13.03 -18.26 -2.50
C HIS A 107 12.59 -19.50 -1.72
N SER A 108 12.56 -20.64 -2.40
CA SER A 108 12.27 -21.95 -1.79
C SER A 108 13.35 -22.34 -0.78
N SER A 109 12.95 -22.81 0.39
CA SER A 109 13.84 -23.24 1.49
C SER A 109 13.67 -24.73 1.85
N GLY A 110 12.86 -25.48 1.09
CA GLY A 110 12.51 -26.87 1.37
C GLY A 110 12.75 -27.80 0.17
N VAL A 111 12.71 -29.10 0.43
CA VAL A 111 12.81 -30.12 -0.60
C VAL A 111 11.48 -30.18 -1.37
N MET A 112 11.54 -30.02 -2.70
CA MET A 112 10.36 -30.02 -3.57
C MET A 112 9.32 -28.95 -3.23
N THR A 113 9.75 -27.80 -2.69
CA THR A 113 8.86 -26.65 -2.43
C THR A 113 9.13 -25.51 -3.39
N GLY A 114 8.09 -24.69 -3.59
CA GLY A 114 8.19 -23.42 -4.32
C GLY A 114 8.32 -22.23 -3.37
N THR A 115 8.06 -21.04 -3.89
CA THR A 115 7.84 -19.83 -3.08
C THR A 115 6.53 -19.17 -3.46
N GLU A 116 5.73 -18.82 -2.46
CA GLU A 116 4.45 -18.15 -2.64
C GLU A 116 4.32 -17.05 -1.58
N GLY A 117 3.87 -15.88 -1.99
CA GLY A 117 3.68 -14.76 -1.08
C GLY A 117 2.67 -13.73 -1.51
N TYR A 118 2.38 -12.85 -0.56
CA TYR A 118 1.43 -11.76 -0.68
C TYR A 118 2.05 -10.47 -0.17
N ALA A 119 1.70 -9.35 -0.79
CA ALA A 119 1.95 -8.01 -0.26
C ALA A 119 0.74 -7.13 -0.55
N ARG A 120 0.28 -6.37 0.45
CA ARG A 120 -0.84 -5.43 0.30
C ARG A 120 -0.44 -4.05 0.76
N TYR A 121 -0.82 -3.04 0.00
CA TYR A 121 -0.45 -1.66 0.21
C TYR A 121 -1.69 -0.76 0.21
N SER A 122 -1.82 0.09 1.22
CA SER A 122 -2.74 1.23 1.17
C SER A 122 -2.26 2.25 0.14
N LEU A 123 -3.19 2.71 -0.71
CA LEU A 123 -3.02 3.84 -1.63
C LEU A 123 -3.75 5.07 -1.08
N GLY A 124 -3.36 5.48 0.14
CA GLY A 124 -4.05 6.53 0.89
C GLY A 124 -5.55 6.22 1.06
N ASN A 125 -6.39 7.22 0.83
CA ASN A 125 -7.85 7.08 0.96
C ASN A 125 -8.52 6.38 -0.25
N ALA A 126 -7.76 5.99 -1.28
CA ALA A 126 -8.35 5.36 -2.47
C ALA A 126 -8.65 3.87 -2.26
N GLY A 127 -8.00 3.21 -1.31
CA GLY A 127 -8.17 1.79 -1.03
C GLY A 127 -6.85 1.04 -1.02
N GLU A 128 -6.88 -0.23 -1.41
CA GLU A 128 -5.74 -1.15 -1.28
C GLU A 128 -5.30 -1.72 -2.63
N VAL A 129 -3.99 -1.82 -2.81
CA VAL A 129 -3.33 -2.60 -3.86
C VAL A 129 -2.94 -3.95 -3.27
N SER A 130 -3.37 -5.05 -3.89
CA SER A 130 -2.94 -6.40 -3.49
C SER A 130 -2.06 -7.02 -4.56
N LEU A 131 -0.93 -7.59 -4.13
CA LEU A 131 0.05 -8.31 -4.95
C LEU A 131 0.14 -9.75 -4.45
N HIS A 132 0.16 -10.70 -5.37
CA HIS A 132 0.39 -12.11 -5.08
C HIS A 132 1.32 -12.71 -6.13
N TRP A 133 2.22 -13.59 -5.67
CA TRP A 133 3.10 -14.38 -6.51
C TRP A 133 3.17 -15.81 -5.99
N ASP A 134 3.28 -16.74 -6.93
CA ASP A 134 3.52 -18.16 -6.69
C ASP A 134 4.46 -18.68 -7.78
N ASN A 135 5.59 -19.24 -7.37
CA ASN A 135 6.54 -19.95 -8.20
C ASN A 135 6.68 -21.37 -7.62
N PRO A 136 5.81 -22.31 -8.06
CA PRO A 136 5.70 -23.62 -7.46
C PRO A 136 6.88 -24.51 -7.87
N TYR A 137 7.16 -25.55 -7.08
CA TYR A 137 8.20 -26.54 -7.43
C TYR A 137 7.91 -27.25 -8.77
N VAL A 138 6.64 -27.57 -9.01
CA VAL A 138 6.11 -28.15 -10.25
C VAL A 138 4.86 -27.37 -10.64
N GLY A 139 4.81 -26.91 -11.88
CA GLY A 139 3.68 -26.16 -12.41
C GLY A 139 4.12 -24.91 -13.15
N SER A 140 3.15 -24.06 -13.46
CA SER A 140 3.40 -22.72 -14.01
C SER A 140 3.33 -21.69 -12.90
N ASN A 141 4.18 -20.68 -13.00
CA ASN A 141 4.13 -19.55 -12.08
C ASN A 141 2.79 -18.82 -12.21
N SER A 142 2.26 -18.33 -11.09
CA SER A 142 1.02 -17.58 -11.06
C SER A 142 1.21 -16.26 -10.31
N TYR A 143 0.55 -15.21 -10.80
CA TYR A 143 0.68 -13.86 -10.28
C TYR A 143 -0.66 -13.15 -10.39
N SER A 144 -1.03 -12.41 -9.36
CA SER A 144 -2.19 -11.54 -9.44
C SER A 144 -1.90 -10.17 -8.85
N CYS A 145 -2.59 -9.17 -9.40
CA CYS A 145 -2.54 -7.82 -8.87
C CYS A 145 -3.89 -7.15 -8.98
N THR A 146 -4.30 -6.47 -7.91
CA THR A 146 -5.51 -5.64 -7.89
C THR A 146 -5.18 -4.24 -7.41
N ALA A 147 -5.94 -3.26 -7.90
CA ALA A 147 -5.86 -1.87 -7.50
C ALA A 147 -7.27 -1.33 -7.27
N PRO A 148 -7.44 -0.29 -6.44
CA PRO A 148 -8.74 0.30 -6.19
C PRO A 148 -9.27 1.06 -7.43
N ALA A 149 -10.55 1.41 -7.41
CA ALA A 149 -11.21 2.12 -8.50
C ALA A 149 -10.49 3.44 -8.84
N GLY A 150 -10.36 3.73 -10.15
CA GLY A 150 -9.60 4.88 -10.64
C GLY A 150 -8.08 4.67 -10.72
N TYR A 151 -7.62 3.48 -10.35
CA TYR A 151 -6.25 3.01 -10.52
C TYR A 151 -6.23 1.68 -11.28
N SER A 152 -5.07 1.32 -11.80
CA SER A 152 -4.81 0.04 -12.44
C SER A 152 -3.56 -0.59 -11.85
N CYS A 153 -3.50 -1.92 -11.91
CA CYS A 153 -2.27 -2.65 -11.71
C CYS A 153 -1.99 -3.54 -12.91
N ALA A 154 -0.85 -3.33 -13.55
CA ALA A 154 -0.39 -4.15 -14.66
C ALA A 154 0.72 -5.09 -14.18
N ARG A 155 0.68 -6.35 -14.64
CA ARG A 155 1.70 -7.37 -14.35
C ARG A 155 2.45 -7.76 -15.63
N SER A 156 3.78 -7.79 -15.58
CA SER A 156 4.64 -8.31 -16.65
C SER A 156 5.78 -9.17 -16.10
N GLY A 157 6.43 -9.95 -16.97
CA GLY A 157 7.45 -10.92 -16.57
C GLY A 157 6.90 -12.16 -15.87
N GLY A 158 7.74 -12.81 -15.08
CA GLY A 158 7.37 -13.92 -14.18
C GLY A 158 7.61 -15.33 -14.74
N SER A 159 8.46 -15.51 -15.74
CA SER A 159 8.77 -16.85 -16.28
C SER A 159 10.05 -17.44 -15.68
N GLY A 160 10.14 -18.77 -15.67
CA GLY A 160 11.33 -19.52 -15.27
C GLY A 160 11.41 -19.81 -13.78
N ASP A 161 12.49 -20.49 -13.39
CA ASP A 161 12.66 -21.02 -12.04
C ASP A 161 13.09 -19.92 -11.06
N ASN A 162 13.87 -18.95 -11.53
CA ASN A 162 14.23 -17.72 -10.81
C ASN A 162 13.56 -16.53 -11.51
N ALA A 163 12.27 -16.36 -11.25
CA ALA A 163 11.42 -15.46 -11.99
C ALA A 163 11.57 -14.01 -11.51
N GLU A 164 11.55 -13.06 -12.46
CA GLU A 164 11.38 -11.63 -12.18
C GLU A 164 9.97 -11.20 -12.61
N VAL A 165 9.16 -10.72 -11.67
CA VAL A 165 7.81 -10.22 -11.93
C VAL A 165 7.73 -8.73 -11.62
N TRP A 166 7.06 -7.98 -12.50
CA TRP A 166 6.87 -6.54 -12.39
C TRP A 166 5.40 -6.21 -12.20
N PHE A 167 5.08 -5.50 -11.12
CA PHE A 167 3.78 -4.91 -10.86
C PHE A 167 3.87 -3.39 -11.01
N THR A 168 3.09 -2.82 -11.92
CA THR A 168 3.03 -1.38 -12.15
C THR A 168 1.67 -0.85 -11.72
N ILE A 169 1.65 -0.05 -10.66
CA ILE A 169 0.46 0.64 -10.18
C ILE A 169 0.40 1.98 -10.91
N SER A 170 -0.73 2.31 -11.50
CA SER A 170 -0.90 3.55 -12.28
C SER A 170 -2.29 4.14 -12.08
N GLY A 171 -2.42 5.43 -12.34
CA GLY A 171 -3.66 6.17 -12.15
C GLY A 171 -3.40 7.50 -11.45
N SER A 172 -4.33 8.43 -11.62
CA SER A 172 -4.21 9.80 -11.09
C SER A 172 -5.26 10.13 -10.03
N GLY A 173 -6.06 9.14 -9.59
CA GLY A 173 -7.16 9.36 -8.65
C GLY A 173 -8.30 10.26 -9.17
N ARG A 174 -8.21 10.75 -10.42
CA ARG A 174 -9.19 11.69 -11.02
C ARG A 174 -10.54 11.06 -11.38
N THR A 175 -10.72 9.76 -11.17
CA THR A 175 -11.94 9.01 -11.53
C THR A 175 -12.61 8.26 -10.38
N ALA A 176 -12.19 8.43 -9.12
CA ALA A 176 -12.91 7.84 -7.97
C ALA A 176 -14.25 8.55 -7.65
N ALA A 177 -14.50 9.72 -8.24
CA ALA A 177 -15.80 10.41 -8.12
C ALA A 177 -16.88 9.87 -9.08
N ALA A 178 -16.49 9.22 -10.19
CA ALA A 178 -17.41 8.84 -11.27
C ALA A 178 -17.83 7.35 -11.24
N ASP A 179 -17.08 6.48 -10.56
CA ASP A 179 -17.38 5.03 -10.48
C ASP A 179 -18.23 4.64 -9.25
N ARG A 180 -18.78 5.63 -8.53
CA ARG A 180 -19.79 5.41 -7.46
C ARG A 180 -21.12 4.86 -7.98
N GLY A 181 -21.25 4.62 -9.28
CA GLY A 181 -22.49 4.21 -9.93
C GLY A 181 -22.75 2.70 -9.99
N ARG A 182 -21.77 1.84 -9.63
CA ARG A 182 -21.96 0.40 -9.87
C ARG A 182 -21.20 -0.54 -8.93
N ARG A 183 -21.31 -0.35 -7.60
CA ARG A 183 -21.12 -1.42 -6.60
C ARG A 183 -22.05 -1.14 -5.40
N SER A 184 -22.72 -2.22 -4.98
CA SER A 184 -23.76 -2.42 -3.95
C SER A 184 -24.07 -1.26 -3.00
N ALA A 185 -25.37 -1.01 -2.80
CA ALA A 185 -25.96 -0.02 -1.90
C ALA A 185 -25.00 0.45 -0.81
N SER A 186 -24.50 1.70 -0.93
CA SER A 186 -23.70 2.36 0.09
C SER A 186 -24.31 2.07 1.46
N ALA A 187 -23.54 1.45 2.35
CA ALA A 187 -23.95 1.27 3.73
C ALA A 187 -24.45 2.61 4.28
N ALA A 188 -25.55 2.60 5.04
CA ALA A 188 -26.10 3.82 5.63
C ALA A 188 -25.09 4.49 6.57
N ARG A 189 -24.21 3.69 7.18
CA ARG A 189 -23.08 4.12 8.01
C ARG A 189 -21.83 3.33 7.66
N SER A 190 -20.67 3.98 7.64
CA SER A 190 -19.36 3.31 7.55
C SER A 190 -18.31 4.02 8.40
N THR A 191 -17.31 3.28 8.87
CA THR A 191 -16.16 3.85 9.59
C THR A 191 -14.88 3.29 9.00
N HIS A 192 -14.11 4.16 8.37
CA HIS A 192 -12.75 3.90 7.92
C HIS A 192 -11.77 4.31 9.02
N VAL A 193 -10.98 3.36 9.51
CA VAL A 193 -10.05 3.58 10.61
C VAL A 193 -8.62 3.48 10.11
N THR A 194 -7.81 4.48 10.43
CA THR A 194 -6.35 4.43 10.29
C THR A 194 -5.71 4.42 11.67
N LEU A 195 -4.89 3.42 11.98
CA LEU A 195 -4.04 3.39 13.16
C LEU A 195 -2.59 3.65 12.75
N GLN A 196 -2.04 4.78 13.16
CA GLN A 196 -0.63 5.12 12.98
C GLN A 196 0.14 4.68 14.23
N ASN A 197 1.00 3.69 14.07
CA ASN A 197 1.96 3.30 15.07
C ASN A 197 3.21 4.19 14.94
N ARG A 198 3.30 5.26 15.72
CA ARG A 198 4.50 6.13 15.79
C ARG A 198 5.38 5.77 16.98
N THR A 199 5.41 4.49 17.31
CA THR A 199 6.24 3.92 18.37
C THR A 199 7.35 3.04 17.77
N PRO A 200 8.41 2.73 18.54
CA PRO A 200 9.43 1.79 18.09
C PRO A 200 9.01 0.31 18.24
N ASN A 201 7.81 0.02 18.73
CA ASN A 201 7.37 -1.36 19.00
C ASN A 201 6.35 -1.80 17.97
N GLU A 202 6.44 -3.06 17.56
CA GLU A 202 5.40 -3.71 16.76
C GLU A 202 4.15 -3.93 17.61
N MET A 203 2.99 -3.77 16.98
CA MET A 203 1.67 -4.04 17.55
C MET A 203 1.10 -5.30 16.90
N LEU A 204 0.92 -6.36 17.69
CA LEU A 204 0.33 -7.62 17.26
C LEU A 204 -1.14 -7.69 17.63
N ARG A 205 -2.03 -7.86 16.66
CA ARG A 205 -3.48 -7.92 16.91
C ARG A 205 -3.81 -9.11 17.78
N THR A 206 -4.40 -8.85 18.93
CA THR A 206 -4.90 -9.90 19.84
C THR A 206 -6.38 -10.16 19.63
N SER A 207 -7.14 -9.14 19.25
CA SER A 207 -8.56 -9.31 18.94
C SER A 207 -9.08 -8.20 18.04
N SER A 208 -10.13 -8.53 17.29
CA SER A 208 -10.97 -7.58 16.58
C SER A 208 -12.41 -8.07 16.59
N SER A 209 -13.36 -7.21 16.92
CA SER A 209 -14.77 -7.57 17.01
C SER A 209 -15.66 -6.41 16.60
N LEU A 210 -16.83 -6.74 16.04
CA LEU A 210 -17.91 -5.80 15.80
C LEU A 210 -19.08 -6.15 16.71
N VAL A 211 -19.61 -5.16 17.42
CA VAL A 211 -20.91 -5.27 18.13
C VAL A 211 -22.04 -5.07 17.11
N HIS A 212 -21.84 -4.15 16.16
CA HIS A 212 -22.78 -3.86 15.08
C HIS A 212 -22.05 -3.68 13.75
N GLY A 213 -22.71 -4.08 12.66
CA GLY A 213 -22.18 -3.97 11.31
C GLY A 213 -21.47 -5.22 10.82
N THR A 214 -20.73 -5.04 9.73
CA THR A 214 -19.84 -6.03 9.12
C THR A 214 -18.52 -5.36 8.76
N TRP A 215 -17.43 -6.12 8.67
CA TRP A 215 -16.23 -5.63 8.02
C TRP A 215 -16.52 -5.41 6.53
N SER A 216 -15.98 -4.34 5.97
CA SER A 216 -15.95 -4.17 4.51
C SER A 216 -15.08 -5.26 3.89
N GLU A 217 -15.35 -5.64 2.64
CA GLU A 217 -14.71 -6.77 1.95
C GLU A 217 -13.17 -6.78 2.15
N ASN A 218 -12.69 -7.72 2.97
CA ASN A 218 -11.27 -7.92 3.32
C ASN A 218 -10.57 -6.76 4.05
N LEU A 219 -11.29 -5.77 4.57
CA LEU A 219 -10.76 -4.64 5.35
C LEU A 219 -10.94 -4.84 6.85
N LEU A 220 -10.47 -5.99 7.37
CA LEU A 220 -10.35 -6.24 8.80
C LEU A 220 -9.07 -5.59 9.36
N PRO A 221 -9.00 -5.27 10.66
CA PRO A 221 -7.77 -4.79 11.29
C PRO A 221 -6.63 -5.79 11.03
N PRO A 222 -5.45 -5.37 10.55
CA PRO A 222 -4.37 -6.30 10.21
C PRO A 222 -3.78 -6.95 11.47
N ASP A 223 -3.14 -8.13 11.31
CA ASP A 223 -2.50 -8.87 12.41
C ASP A 223 -1.27 -8.17 12.98
N HIS A 224 -0.59 -7.35 12.17
CA HIS A 224 0.63 -6.65 12.53
C HIS A 224 0.50 -5.17 12.19
N VAL A 225 0.94 -4.29 13.09
CA VAL A 225 1.23 -2.87 12.80
C VAL A 225 2.67 -2.61 13.21
N TYR A 226 3.55 -2.51 12.22
CA TYR A 226 4.98 -2.35 12.43
C TYR A 226 5.31 -1.01 13.09
N PRO A 227 6.48 -0.88 13.74
CA PRO A 227 7.00 0.39 14.20
C PRO A 227 6.97 1.43 13.07
N MET A 228 6.60 2.66 13.39
CA MET A 228 6.52 3.80 12.47
C MET A 228 5.53 3.67 11.29
N SER A 229 4.70 2.63 11.25
CA SER A 229 3.79 2.33 10.14
C SER A 229 2.33 2.70 10.40
N ASN A 230 1.48 2.50 9.38
CA ASN A 230 0.03 2.64 9.49
C ASN A 230 -0.66 1.28 9.29
N ALA A 231 -1.81 1.11 9.91
CA ALA A 231 -2.77 0.05 9.65
C ALA A 231 -4.12 0.68 9.26
N ILE A 232 -4.84 0.03 8.36
CA ILE A 232 -6.14 0.53 7.86
C ILE A 232 -7.15 -0.61 7.87
N TRP A 233 -8.38 -0.30 8.29
CA TRP A 233 -9.51 -1.20 8.21
C TRP A 233 -10.82 -0.42 8.08
N GLN A 234 -11.91 -1.12 7.76
CA GLN A 234 -13.21 -0.50 7.59
C GLN A 234 -14.35 -1.42 8.01
N SER A 235 -15.34 -0.86 8.68
CA SER A 235 -16.60 -1.52 8.98
C SER A 235 -17.81 -0.70 8.48
N GLU A 236 -18.90 -1.40 8.20
CA GLU A 236 -20.11 -0.89 7.56
C GLU A 236 -21.37 -1.37 8.28
N SER A 237 -22.43 -0.56 8.29
CA SER A 237 -23.75 -1.00 8.74
C SER A 237 -24.32 -2.05 7.77
N ASN A 238 -24.85 -3.14 8.30
CA ASN A 238 -25.44 -4.24 7.53
C ASN A 238 -26.92 -4.52 7.89
N GLY A 239 -27.60 -3.59 8.57
CA GLY A 239 -28.97 -3.76 9.05
C GLY A 239 -29.85 -2.52 8.86
N PHE A 240 -31.15 -2.68 9.11
CA PHE A 240 -32.11 -1.59 9.03
C PHE A 240 -32.00 -0.69 10.25
N MET A 241 -31.76 0.60 10.03
CA MET A 241 -31.57 1.60 11.11
C MET A 241 -30.44 1.25 12.11
N THR A 242 -29.40 0.55 11.65
CA THR A 242 -28.22 0.24 12.46
C THR A 242 -27.00 1.04 12.05
N GLY A 243 -26.05 1.17 12.97
CA GLY A 243 -24.73 1.75 12.74
C GLY A 243 -23.65 0.68 12.55
N THR A 244 -22.39 1.10 12.69
CA THR A 244 -21.27 0.18 12.85
C THR A 244 -20.48 0.50 14.12
N GLU A 245 -20.16 -0.52 14.88
CA GLU A 245 -19.48 -0.40 16.16
C GLU A 245 -18.50 -1.55 16.34
N GLY A 246 -17.28 -1.24 16.75
CA GLY A 246 -16.24 -2.23 16.87
C GLY A 246 -15.07 -1.84 17.75
N THR A 247 -14.19 -2.81 17.94
CA THR A 247 -12.93 -2.66 18.68
C THR A 247 -11.85 -3.49 18.02
N ALA A 248 -10.64 -2.96 17.97
CA ALA A 248 -9.41 -3.66 17.62
C ALA A 248 -8.39 -3.51 18.75
N VAL A 249 -7.80 -4.62 19.16
CA VAL A 249 -6.87 -4.67 20.29
C VAL A 249 -5.55 -5.25 19.81
N TYR A 250 -4.46 -4.57 20.16
CA TYR A 250 -3.10 -4.92 19.79
C TYR A 250 -2.21 -5.01 21.03
N ASN A 251 -1.34 -6.02 21.08
CA ASN A 251 -0.29 -6.14 22.07
C ASN A 251 1.01 -5.56 21.51
N MET A 252 1.60 -4.60 22.23
CA MET A 252 3.00 -4.20 22.06
C MET A 252 3.85 -5.05 22.99
N LEU A 253 4.63 -5.98 22.43
CA LEU A 253 5.38 -6.98 23.19
C LEU A 253 6.24 -6.31 24.28
N ASN A 254 6.15 -6.81 25.52
CA ASN A 254 6.83 -6.28 26.71
C ASN A 254 6.47 -4.83 27.10
N VAL A 255 5.44 -4.24 26.50
CA VAL A 255 4.99 -2.87 26.77
C VAL A 255 3.55 -2.86 27.27
N GLY A 256 2.64 -3.59 26.63
CA GLY A 256 1.23 -3.67 26.98
C GLY A 256 0.31 -3.44 25.79
N THR A 257 -0.97 -3.20 26.07
CA THR A 257 -2.02 -3.25 25.05
C THR A 257 -2.42 -1.87 24.54
N VAL A 258 -2.62 -1.75 23.23
CA VAL A 258 -3.33 -0.66 22.57
C VAL A 258 -4.73 -1.14 22.21
N SER A 259 -5.76 -0.45 22.69
CA SER A 259 -7.16 -0.70 22.31
C SER A 259 -7.71 0.49 21.54
N VAL A 260 -8.31 0.23 20.38
CA VAL A 260 -8.97 1.22 19.53
C VAL A 260 -10.42 0.81 19.35
N SER A 261 -11.36 1.70 19.67
CA SER A 261 -12.79 1.47 19.45
C SER A 261 -13.47 2.61 18.70
N TRP A 262 -14.54 2.27 18.00
CA TRP A 262 -15.37 3.20 17.24
C TRP A 262 -16.84 2.82 17.35
N ASN A 263 -17.69 3.83 17.28
CA ASN A 263 -19.13 3.71 17.17
C ASN A 263 -19.63 4.81 16.23
N ASN A 264 -20.19 4.41 15.09
CA ASN A 264 -20.88 5.29 14.16
C ASN A 264 -22.36 4.84 14.11
N PRO A 265 -23.20 5.37 15.01
CA PRO A 265 -24.57 4.92 15.18
C PRO A 265 -25.45 5.39 14.01
N TYR A 266 -26.61 4.75 13.83
CA TYR A 266 -27.58 5.19 12.84
C TYR A 266 -28.09 6.62 13.10
N ALA A 267 -28.25 6.98 14.38
CA ALA A 267 -28.62 8.31 14.84
C ALA A 267 -27.80 8.65 16.10
N GLY A 268 -27.37 9.90 16.22
CA GLY A 268 -26.50 10.36 17.31
C GLY A 268 -25.16 10.87 16.79
N SER A 269 -24.22 11.05 17.71
CA SER A 269 -22.84 11.45 17.39
C SER A 269 -21.93 10.24 17.34
N ASN A 270 -20.91 10.30 16.49
CA ASN A 270 -19.89 9.26 16.43
C ASN A 270 -19.05 9.28 17.72
N GLY A 271 -18.70 8.09 18.20
CA GLY A 271 -17.85 7.86 19.36
C GLY A 271 -16.57 7.13 18.96
N TYR A 272 -15.45 7.55 19.54
CA TYR A 272 -14.13 6.98 19.26
C TYR A 272 -13.33 6.96 20.55
N SER A 273 -12.54 5.91 20.75
CA SER A 273 -11.62 5.82 21.88
C SER A 273 -10.34 5.11 21.49
N CYS A 274 -9.24 5.54 22.09
CA CYS A 274 -7.95 4.91 21.93
C CYS A 274 -7.21 4.90 23.27
N SER A 275 -6.93 3.71 23.76
CA SER A 275 -6.29 3.46 25.05
C SER A 275 -4.94 2.77 24.82
N PRO A 276 -3.83 3.53 24.82
CA PRO A 276 -2.48 2.96 24.74
C PRO A 276 -1.98 2.57 26.14
N PRO A 277 -0.92 1.74 26.25
CA PRO A 277 -0.34 1.39 27.54
C PRO A 277 0.41 2.56 28.18
N SER A 278 0.83 2.38 29.44
CA SER A 278 1.58 3.40 30.18
C SER A 278 2.86 3.83 29.44
N GLY A 279 3.17 5.12 29.49
CA GLY A 279 4.30 5.72 28.75
C GLY A 279 3.99 6.08 27.29
N TYR A 280 2.74 5.87 26.83
CA TYR A 280 2.29 6.22 25.49
C TYR A 280 1.06 7.15 25.54
N THR A 281 0.81 7.82 24.43
CA THR A 281 -0.38 8.64 24.18
C THR A 281 -1.01 8.23 22.88
N CYS A 282 -2.32 8.45 22.77
CA CYS A 282 -3.04 8.29 21.53
C CYS A 282 -3.77 9.57 21.19
N ARG A 283 -3.56 10.07 19.97
CA ARG A 283 -4.30 11.18 19.40
C ARG A 283 -5.35 10.64 18.44
N GLN A 284 -6.55 11.18 18.51
CA GLN A 284 -7.61 10.95 17.53
C GLN A 284 -7.74 12.19 16.63
N ASP A 285 -7.97 11.98 15.33
CA ASP A 285 -8.26 13.02 14.35
C ASP A 285 -9.37 12.56 13.39
N GLY A 286 -10.24 13.48 12.97
CA GLY A 286 -11.40 13.16 12.12
C GLY A 286 -12.54 12.45 12.84
N GLY A 287 -13.34 11.70 12.09
CA GLY A 287 -14.47 10.92 12.59
C GLY A 287 -15.85 11.57 12.42
N GLY A 288 -15.99 12.60 11.58
CA GLY A 288 -17.29 13.22 11.31
C GLY A 288 -18.10 12.52 10.21
N GLY A 289 -19.43 12.69 10.25
CA GLY A 289 -20.34 12.29 9.18
C GLY A 289 -20.78 10.82 9.21
N ASP A 290 -21.62 10.45 8.24
CA ASP A 290 -22.25 9.12 8.17
C ASP A 290 -21.28 8.05 7.68
N ASN A 291 -20.37 8.43 6.79
CA ASN A 291 -19.26 7.60 6.29
C ASN A 291 -17.96 8.21 6.78
N ALA A 292 -17.64 7.92 8.03
CA ALA A 292 -16.61 8.60 8.79
C ALA A 292 -15.22 8.02 8.50
N ALA A 293 -14.21 8.89 8.46
CA ALA A 293 -12.81 8.51 8.46
C ALA A 293 -12.16 9.02 9.75
N VAL A 294 -11.58 8.13 10.55
CA VAL A 294 -10.91 8.45 11.82
C VAL A 294 -9.46 7.95 11.80
N THR A 295 -8.54 8.78 12.29
CA THR A 295 -7.14 8.41 12.47
C THR A 295 -6.80 8.39 13.95
N PHE A 296 -6.24 7.28 14.42
CA PHE A 296 -5.63 7.14 15.74
C PHE A 296 -4.12 7.13 15.59
N THR A 297 -3.40 7.96 16.33
CA THR A 297 -1.93 8.04 16.29
C THR A 297 -1.39 7.70 17.67
N VAL A 298 -0.70 6.57 17.79
CA VAL A 298 -0.05 6.15 19.04
C VAL A 298 1.40 6.62 19.04
N LEU A 299 1.77 7.37 20.06
CA LEU A 299 3.09 8.01 20.23
C LEU A 299 3.66 7.63 21.60
N LYS A 300 4.99 7.54 21.70
CA LYS A 300 5.66 7.52 23.00
C LYS A 300 5.56 8.91 23.65
N ARG A 301 5.28 8.98 24.95
CA ARG A 301 5.29 10.22 25.73
C ARG A 301 6.69 10.80 25.88
#